data_AF-A0A529HVC6-F1
#
_entry.id   AF-A0A529HVC6-F1
#
_cell.length_a   1.000
_cell.length_b   1.000
_cell.length_c   1.000
_cell.angle_alpha   90.00
_cell.angle_beta   90.00
_cell.angle_gamma   90.00
#
_symmetry.space_group_name_H-M   'P 1'
#
loop_
_entity.id
_entity.type
_entity.pdbx_description
1 polymer ?
#
loop_
_entity_poly.entity_id
_entity_poly.type
_entity_poly.pdbx_seq_one_letter_code
_entity_poly.pdbx_strand_id
1 'polypeptide(L)'
;ALDGPEHAYALSIAAAKHLANAMCYDDMIRVADLKTRSTRDRRVRKEVGVKDGTVLQLTEYFHPRIEEFCGTLPAGLGSYIEDRPKLANFLDRRINRGRRIRTDSLTGFAMLWFIGGLRRWRRRLLRHKVEMEHLERWYELALVHAREDYVLGTEILNCRRLIKGYSDTHARAQSKFDRVLSALTMLKGRDDAADWIRRLREAALKDEKGDMLDGALKTVATLG
;
A
#
# COMPACT_ATOMS: atom_id res chain seq x y z
N ALA A 1 -2.62 15.85 26.27
CA ALA A 1 -2.79 14.96 25.10
C ALA A 1 -2.94 15.82 23.86
N LEU A 2 -2.56 15.35 22.67
CA LEU A 2 -2.68 16.12 21.41
C LEU A 2 -4.12 16.17 20.85
N ASP A 3 -5.04 15.43 21.45
CA ASP A 3 -6.41 15.29 20.98
C ASP A 3 -7.38 15.36 22.17
N GLY A 4 -8.59 15.82 21.91
CA GLY A 4 -9.57 16.17 22.92
C GLY A 4 -10.97 16.43 22.35
N PRO A 5 -11.98 16.60 23.24
CA PRO A 5 -13.37 16.79 22.85
C PRO A 5 -13.61 18.10 22.08
N GLU A 6 -12.78 19.12 22.26
CA GLU A 6 -12.82 20.41 21.55
C GLU A 6 -12.69 20.26 20.03
N HIS A 7 -12.04 19.18 19.58
CA HIS A 7 -11.91 18.81 18.18
C HIS A 7 -12.59 17.48 17.85
N ALA A 8 -13.54 17.06 18.70
CA ALA A 8 -14.32 15.83 18.57
C ALA A 8 -13.47 14.56 18.36
N TYR A 9 -12.25 14.51 18.91
CA TYR A 9 -11.32 13.40 18.75
C TYR A 9 -10.93 13.09 17.29
N ALA A 10 -11.03 14.08 16.39
CA ALA A 10 -10.85 13.87 14.95
C ALA A 10 -9.48 13.28 14.59
N LEU A 11 -8.41 13.69 15.29
CA LEU A 11 -7.04 13.22 15.07
C LEU A 11 -6.92 11.73 15.42
N SER A 12 -7.37 11.32 16.61
CA SER A 12 -7.31 9.92 17.05
C SER A 12 -8.21 9.02 16.21
N ILE A 13 -9.39 9.49 15.81
CA ILE A 13 -10.30 8.75 14.93
C ILE A 13 -9.65 8.52 13.56
N ALA A 14 -9.06 9.57 12.97
CA ALA A 14 -8.35 9.46 11.70
C ALA A 14 -7.13 8.53 11.82
N ALA A 15 -6.33 8.70 12.87
CA ALA A 15 -5.16 7.87 13.15
C ALA A 15 -5.56 6.41 13.29
N ALA A 16 -6.52 6.08 14.16
CA ALA A 16 -6.97 4.71 14.39
C ALA A 16 -7.43 4.03 13.09
N LYS A 17 -8.26 4.71 12.30
CA LYS A 17 -8.76 4.19 11.02
C LYS A 17 -7.62 3.91 10.03
N HIS A 18 -6.76 4.90 9.79
CA HIS A 18 -5.77 4.81 8.73
C HIS A 18 -4.56 3.97 9.14
N LEU A 19 -4.19 3.96 10.42
CA LEU A 19 -3.16 3.10 10.99
C LEU A 19 -3.59 1.63 10.93
N ALA A 20 -4.81 1.30 11.33
CA ALA A 20 -5.33 -0.07 11.25
C ALA A 20 -5.29 -0.60 9.81
N ASN A 21 -5.67 0.25 8.84
CA ASN A 21 -5.58 -0.09 7.41
C ASN A 21 -4.13 -0.29 6.96
N ALA A 22 -3.21 0.59 7.36
CA ALA A 22 -1.79 0.49 7.01
C ALA A 22 -1.11 -0.76 7.59
N MET A 23 -1.42 -1.11 8.85
CA MET A 23 -0.93 -2.34 9.49
C MET A 23 -1.50 -3.60 8.82
N CYS A 24 -2.62 -3.47 8.10
CA CYS A 24 -3.23 -4.52 7.31
C CYS A 24 -2.75 -4.55 5.85
N TYR A 25 -1.51 -4.13 5.57
CA TYR A 25 -0.93 -4.20 4.23
C TYR A 25 -1.02 -5.61 3.61
N ASP A 26 -1.11 -5.61 2.29
CA ASP A 26 -1.04 -6.81 1.47
C ASP A 26 0.41 -7.14 1.14
N ASP A 27 0.74 -8.42 1.25
CA ASP A 27 2.00 -8.98 0.78
C ASP A 27 1.74 -10.33 0.10
N MET A 28 2.74 -10.85 -0.62
CA MET A 28 2.61 -12.10 -1.35
C MET A 28 2.18 -13.28 -0.47
N ILE A 29 2.57 -13.29 0.82
CA ILE A 29 2.20 -14.33 1.79
C ILE A 29 0.71 -14.22 2.16
N ARG A 30 0.23 -13.01 2.47
CA ARG A 30 -1.18 -12.76 2.78
C ARG A 30 -2.07 -13.03 1.59
N VAL A 31 -1.64 -12.63 0.39
CA VAL A 31 -2.37 -12.90 -0.86
C VAL A 31 -2.43 -14.42 -1.10
N ALA A 32 -1.33 -15.15 -0.93
CA ALA A 32 -1.31 -16.61 -1.05
C ALA A 32 -2.19 -17.30 0.00
N ASP A 33 -2.17 -16.86 1.26
CA ASP A 33 -3.05 -17.36 2.33
C ASP A 33 -4.54 -17.13 2.00
N LEU A 34 -4.90 -15.92 1.55
CA LEU A 34 -6.28 -15.62 1.11
C LEU A 34 -6.73 -16.52 -0.06
N LYS A 35 -5.81 -16.88 -0.94
CA LYS A 35 -6.08 -17.71 -2.13
C LYS A 35 -6.21 -19.20 -1.82
N THR A 36 -5.64 -19.66 -0.70
CA THR A 36 -5.61 -21.07 -0.28
C THR A 36 -6.65 -21.41 0.80
N ARG A 37 -7.32 -20.40 1.38
CA ARG A 37 -8.41 -20.60 2.33
C ARG A 37 -9.60 -21.32 1.69
N SER A 38 -10.07 -22.38 2.37
CA SER A 38 -11.21 -23.23 1.97
C SER A 38 -12.52 -22.47 1.73
N THR A 39 -12.68 -21.31 2.35
CA THR A 39 -13.83 -20.40 2.14
C THR A 39 -13.91 -19.87 0.70
N ARG A 40 -12.78 -19.80 -0.01
CA ARG A 40 -12.75 -19.31 -1.40
C ARG A 40 -13.29 -20.36 -2.37
N ASP A 41 -12.87 -21.61 -2.24
CA ASP A 41 -13.31 -22.69 -3.15
C ASP A 41 -14.83 -22.85 -3.12
N ARG A 42 -15.43 -22.82 -1.92
CA ARG A 42 -16.89 -22.85 -1.73
C ARG A 42 -17.61 -21.63 -2.33
N ARG A 43 -17.00 -20.44 -2.28
CA ARG A 43 -17.60 -19.20 -2.81
C ARG A 43 -17.49 -19.13 -4.33
N VAL A 44 -16.32 -19.48 -4.89
CA VAL A 44 -16.09 -19.51 -6.35
C VAL A 44 -16.98 -20.56 -7.01
N ARG A 45 -17.12 -21.75 -6.42
CA ARG A 45 -18.08 -22.76 -6.92
C ARG A 45 -19.52 -22.26 -6.95
N LYS A 46 -19.93 -21.50 -5.92
CA LYS A 46 -21.27 -20.90 -5.84
C LYS A 46 -21.48 -19.78 -6.85
N GLU A 47 -20.49 -18.90 -7.06
CA GLU A 47 -20.57 -17.77 -8.00
C GLU A 47 -20.48 -18.20 -9.47
N VAL A 48 -19.74 -19.27 -9.78
CA VAL A 48 -19.58 -19.80 -11.15
C VAL A 48 -20.66 -20.84 -11.50
N GLY A 49 -21.53 -21.21 -10.56
CA GLY A 49 -22.67 -22.11 -10.81
C GLY A 49 -22.26 -23.54 -11.18
N VAL A 50 -21.17 -24.04 -10.62
CA VAL A 50 -20.62 -25.35 -10.98
C VAL A 50 -21.31 -26.48 -10.21
N LYS A 51 -21.91 -27.45 -10.92
CA LYS A 51 -22.50 -28.66 -10.34
C LYS A 51 -21.43 -29.49 -9.60
N ASP A 52 -21.82 -30.13 -8.49
CA ASP A 52 -20.94 -31.04 -7.76
C ASP A 52 -20.32 -32.08 -8.71
N GLY A 53 -18.98 -32.12 -8.77
CA GLY A 53 -18.21 -33.05 -9.60
C GLY A 53 -17.48 -32.45 -10.83
N THR A 54 -17.59 -31.14 -11.11
CA THR A 54 -16.86 -30.52 -12.23
C THR A 54 -15.60 -29.77 -11.73
N VAL A 55 -14.46 -29.96 -12.40
CA VAL A 55 -13.16 -29.35 -12.04
C VAL A 55 -13.10 -27.90 -12.54
N LEU A 56 -13.01 -26.94 -11.63
CA LEU A 56 -12.93 -25.51 -11.94
C LEU A 56 -11.45 -25.11 -12.14
N GLN A 57 -11.09 -24.74 -13.37
CA GLN A 57 -9.71 -24.34 -13.69
C GLN A 57 -9.49 -22.87 -13.32
N LEU A 58 -8.82 -22.63 -12.19
CA LEU A 58 -8.45 -21.28 -11.75
C LEU A 58 -7.00 -20.97 -12.16
N THR A 59 -6.84 -20.05 -13.11
CA THR A 59 -5.53 -19.50 -13.46
C THR A 59 -5.34 -18.16 -12.78
N GLU A 60 -4.34 -18.08 -11.91
CA GLU A 60 -4.00 -16.82 -11.26
C GLU A 60 -2.82 -16.14 -11.98
N TYR A 61 -3.06 -14.90 -12.37
CA TYR A 61 -2.04 -14.04 -12.95
C TYR A 61 -1.24 -13.40 -11.82
N PHE A 62 0.03 -13.78 -11.70
CA PHE A 62 0.98 -13.10 -10.84
C PHE A 62 1.92 -12.27 -11.73
N HIS A 63 2.01 -10.98 -11.44
CA HIS A 63 3.07 -10.10 -11.95
C HIS A 63 3.97 -9.73 -10.77
N PRO A 64 4.74 -10.69 -10.22
CA PRO A 64 5.60 -10.40 -9.09
C PRO A 64 6.69 -9.45 -9.57
N ARG A 65 6.69 -8.22 -9.06
CA ARG A 65 7.84 -7.35 -9.26
C ARG A 65 9.02 -7.83 -8.42
N ILE A 66 10.24 -7.44 -8.80
CA ILE A 66 11.43 -7.74 -8.01
C ILE A 66 11.30 -7.23 -6.56
N GLU A 67 10.68 -6.06 -6.34
CA GLU A 67 10.50 -5.51 -4.99
C GLU A 67 9.52 -6.35 -4.14
N GLU A 68 8.53 -6.98 -4.77
CA GLU A 68 7.63 -7.90 -4.06
C GLU A 68 8.34 -9.19 -3.69
N PHE A 69 9.19 -9.69 -4.59
CA PHE A 69 10.01 -10.87 -4.33
C PHE A 69 11.04 -10.60 -3.23
N CYS A 70 11.80 -9.51 -3.34
CA CYS A 70 12.73 -9.05 -2.30
C CYS A 70 12.00 -8.79 -0.98
N GLY A 71 10.77 -8.28 -1.05
CA GLY A 71 9.87 -8.12 0.09
C GLY A 71 9.54 -9.43 0.83
N THR A 72 9.60 -10.59 0.16
CA THR A 72 9.42 -11.91 0.79
C THR A 72 10.70 -12.51 1.39
N LEU A 73 11.86 -11.87 1.18
CA LEU A 73 13.14 -12.29 1.74
C LEU A 73 13.37 -11.69 3.14
N PRO A 74 14.21 -12.31 3.98
CA PRO A 74 14.70 -11.67 5.21
C PRO A 74 15.31 -10.31 4.91
N ALA A 75 15.11 -9.33 5.80
CA ALA A 75 15.46 -7.93 5.57
C ALA A 75 16.88 -7.72 5.00
N GLY A 76 17.91 -8.39 5.55
CA GLY A 76 19.28 -8.23 5.08
C GLY A 76 19.52 -8.72 3.64
N LEU A 77 18.88 -9.83 3.23
CA LEU A 77 19.02 -10.36 1.88
C LEU A 77 18.23 -9.54 0.86
N GLY A 78 17.02 -9.11 1.23
CA GLY A 78 16.21 -8.25 0.38
C GLY A 78 16.92 -6.92 0.09
N SER A 79 17.38 -6.23 1.14
CA SER A 79 18.07 -4.94 0.99
C SER A 79 19.36 -5.09 0.18
N TYR A 80 20.14 -6.15 0.40
CA TYR A 80 21.36 -6.42 -0.38
C TYR A 80 21.10 -6.55 -1.89
N ILE A 81 19.96 -7.10 -2.28
CA ILE A 81 19.57 -7.24 -3.70
C ILE A 81 19.10 -5.89 -4.25
N GLU A 82 18.27 -5.15 -3.50
CA GLU A 82 17.77 -3.83 -3.89
C GLU A 82 18.90 -2.79 -4.00
N ASP A 83 19.88 -2.82 -3.11
CA ASP A 83 21.05 -1.94 -3.11
C ASP A 83 22.00 -2.20 -4.30
N ARG A 84 21.82 -3.32 -5.01
CA ARG A 84 22.63 -3.71 -6.17
C ARG A 84 21.80 -3.66 -7.45
N PRO A 85 21.71 -2.50 -8.12
CA PRO A 85 20.82 -2.30 -9.28
C PRO A 85 21.11 -3.27 -10.43
N LYS A 86 22.37 -3.71 -10.64
CA LYS A 86 22.71 -4.74 -11.64
C LYS A 86 22.11 -6.10 -11.30
N LEU A 87 22.10 -6.48 -10.03
CA LEU A 87 21.55 -7.75 -9.54
C LEU A 87 20.01 -7.71 -9.55
N ALA A 88 19.42 -6.62 -9.06
CA ALA A 88 17.98 -6.38 -9.10
C ALA A 88 17.47 -6.45 -10.56
N ASN A 89 18.09 -5.74 -11.50
CA ASN A 89 17.70 -5.76 -12.91
C ASN A 89 17.87 -7.14 -13.58
N PHE A 90 18.91 -7.89 -13.21
CA PHE A 90 19.10 -9.25 -13.70
C PHE A 90 17.99 -10.20 -13.21
N LEU A 91 17.61 -10.08 -11.94
CA LEU A 91 16.53 -10.87 -11.34
C LEU A 91 15.16 -10.43 -11.84
N ASP A 92 14.92 -9.13 -11.99
CA ASP A 92 13.67 -8.58 -12.52
C ASP A 92 13.38 -9.12 -13.92
N ARG A 93 14.36 -9.11 -14.83
CA ARG A 93 14.21 -9.71 -16.18
C ARG A 93 13.83 -11.20 -16.18
N ARG A 94 14.13 -11.92 -15.09
CA ARG A 94 13.79 -13.34 -14.92
C ARG A 94 12.45 -13.55 -14.20
N ILE A 95 12.05 -12.63 -13.33
CA ILE A 95 10.87 -12.74 -12.46
C ILE A 95 9.65 -12.01 -13.05
N ASN A 96 9.85 -10.86 -13.68
CA ASN A 96 8.85 -9.98 -14.30
C ASN A 96 8.23 -10.54 -15.60
N ARG A 97 8.36 -11.86 -15.83
CA ARG A 97 7.60 -12.55 -16.87
C ARG A 97 6.29 -12.97 -16.23
N GLY A 98 5.17 -12.37 -16.66
CA GLY A 98 3.83 -12.68 -16.13
C GLY A 98 3.64 -14.18 -15.91
N ARG A 99 3.67 -14.62 -14.65
CA ARG A 99 3.59 -16.04 -14.29
C ARG A 99 2.12 -16.38 -14.17
N ARG A 100 1.66 -17.25 -15.07
CA ARG A 100 0.36 -17.91 -14.98
C ARG A 100 0.54 -19.13 -14.09
N ILE A 101 0.10 -19.04 -12.85
CA ILE A 101 0.10 -20.19 -11.95
C ILE A 101 -1.29 -20.83 -12.02
N ARG A 102 -1.31 -22.08 -12.48
CA ARG A 102 -2.50 -22.94 -12.48
C ARG A 102 -2.75 -23.46 -11.08
N THR A 103 -3.67 -22.82 -10.35
CA THR A 103 -4.01 -23.15 -8.95
C THR A 103 -4.93 -24.37 -8.85
N ASP A 104 -5.45 -24.84 -9.98
CA ASP A 104 -6.24 -26.07 -10.13
C ASP A 104 -5.39 -27.35 -10.09
N SER A 105 -4.06 -27.22 -10.06
CA SER A 105 -3.14 -28.34 -9.87
C SER A 105 -2.77 -28.51 -8.39
N LEU A 106 -2.62 -29.75 -7.92
CA LEU A 106 -2.13 -30.07 -6.56
C LEU A 106 -0.80 -29.37 -6.25
N THR A 107 0.08 -29.26 -7.25
CA THR A 107 1.37 -28.59 -7.13
C THR A 107 1.23 -27.07 -6.98
N GLY A 108 0.36 -26.42 -7.75
CA GLY A 108 0.05 -25.00 -7.62
C GLY A 108 -0.60 -24.64 -6.28
N PHE A 109 -1.52 -25.48 -5.81
CA PHE A 109 -2.13 -25.32 -4.48
C PHE A 109 -1.11 -25.53 -3.35
N ALA A 110 -0.31 -26.60 -3.39
CA ALA A 110 0.70 -26.88 -2.37
C ALA A 110 1.75 -25.75 -2.26
N MET A 111 2.15 -25.18 -3.40
CA MET A 111 3.07 -24.05 -3.44
C MET A 111 2.47 -22.80 -2.76
N LEU A 112 1.23 -22.42 -3.10
CA LEU A 112 0.57 -21.29 -2.44
C LEU A 112 0.32 -21.56 -0.96
N TRP A 113 -0.03 -22.79 -0.59
CA TRP A 113 -0.27 -23.18 0.80
C TRP A 113 1.01 -23.09 1.63
N PHE A 114 2.14 -23.54 1.08
CA PHE A 114 3.45 -23.38 1.69
C PHE A 114 3.81 -21.90 1.89
N ILE A 115 3.63 -21.07 0.85
CA ILE A 115 3.88 -19.63 0.93
C ILE A 115 2.97 -18.97 1.97
N GLY A 116 1.67 -19.29 2.00
CA GLY A 116 0.74 -18.82 3.03
C GLY A 116 1.13 -19.26 4.45
N GLY A 117 1.70 -20.47 4.58
CA GLY A 117 2.26 -21.00 5.83
C GLY A 117 3.41 -20.17 6.41
N LEU A 118 4.12 -19.39 5.58
CA LEU A 118 5.19 -18.49 6.01
C LEU A 118 4.67 -17.26 6.78
N ARG A 119 3.37 -17.15 7.07
CA ARG A 119 2.75 -16.05 7.83
C ARG A 119 3.49 -15.67 9.12
N ARG A 120 4.07 -16.63 9.83
CA ARG A 120 4.82 -16.41 11.09
C ARG A 120 6.09 -15.59 10.88
N TRP A 121 6.67 -15.66 9.69
CA TRP A 121 7.90 -14.98 9.34
C TRP A 121 7.68 -13.58 8.78
N ARG A 122 6.44 -13.18 8.47
CA ARG A 122 6.10 -11.87 7.86
C ARG A 122 6.77 -10.70 8.54
N ARG A 123 6.82 -10.67 9.87
CA ARG A 123 7.45 -9.58 10.65
C ARG A 123 8.98 -9.49 10.52
N ARG A 124 9.64 -10.53 10.01
CA ARG A 124 11.10 -10.58 9.80
C ARG A 124 11.50 -10.26 8.34
N LEU A 125 10.52 -10.12 7.45
CA LEU A 125 10.76 -9.92 6.03
C LEU A 125 10.98 -8.44 5.74
N LEU A 126 11.69 -8.17 4.64
CA LEU A 126 11.97 -6.81 4.19
C LEU A 126 10.68 -6.00 4.02
N ARG A 127 9.63 -6.60 3.46
CA ARG A 127 8.36 -5.89 3.23
C ARG A 127 7.80 -5.30 4.51
N HIS A 128 7.84 -6.04 5.62
CA HIS A 128 7.34 -5.54 6.89
C HIS A 128 8.16 -4.34 7.38
N LYS A 129 9.49 -4.42 7.29
CA LYS A 129 10.38 -3.34 7.69
C LYS A 129 10.08 -2.06 6.91
N VAL A 130 10.00 -2.15 5.58
CA VAL A 130 9.71 -1.02 4.70
C VAL A 130 8.33 -0.40 5.02
N GLU A 131 7.30 -1.22 5.17
CA GLU A 131 5.95 -0.74 5.50
C GLU A 131 5.88 -0.05 6.86
N MET A 132 6.56 -0.60 7.87
CA MET A 132 6.63 0.00 9.21
C MET A 132 7.37 1.34 9.18
N GLU A 133 8.50 1.43 8.48
CA GLU A 133 9.21 2.70 8.33
C GLU A 133 8.38 3.77 7.60
N HIS A 134 7.65 3.40 6.54
CA HIS A 134 6.74 4.33 5.86
C HIS A 134 5.60 4.78 6.76
N LEU A 135 5.04 3.87 7.55
CA LEU A 135 3.98 4.15 8.52
C LEU A 135 4.47 5.09 9.62
N GLU A 136 5.63 4.81 10.21
CA GLU A 136 6.24 5.63 11.26
C GLU A 136 6.54 7.04 10.75
N ARG A 137 7.22 7.18 9.59
CA ARG A 137 7.52 8.48 8.99
C ARG A 137 6.27 9.33 8.75
N TRP A 138 5.23 8.74 8.18
CA TRP A 138 3.97 9.44 7.93
C TRP A 138 3.26 9.84 9.24
N TYR A 139 3.24 8.93 10.22
CA TYR A 139 2.57 9.18 11.49
C TYR A 139 3.28 10.28 12.30
N GLU A 140 4.61 10.23 12.38
CA GLU A 140 5.41 11.27 13.01
C GLU A 140 5.21 12.62 12.33
N LEU A 141 5.22 12.67 10.99
CA LEU A 141 4.94 13.89 10.23
C LEU A 141 3.59 14.49 10.61
N ALA A 142 2.54 13.67 10.69
CA ALA A 142 1.22 14.13 11.12
C ALA A 142 1.22 14.69 12.54
N LEU A 143 1.90 14.02 13.48
CA LEU A 143 1.98 14.45 14.88
C LEU A 143 2.79 15.74 15.06
N VAL A 144 3.86 15.94 14.28
CA VAL A 144 4.64 17.18 14.28
C VAL A 144 3.76 18.34 13.83
N HIS A 145 3.05 18.20 12.72
CA HIS A 145 2.16 19.25 12.23
C HIS A 145 0.94 19.46 13.13
N ALA A 146 0.37 18.41 13.73
CA ALA A 146 -0.77 18.53 14.65
C ALA A 146 -0.47 19.39 15.90
N ARG A 147 0.80 19.53 16.28
CA ARG A 147 1.21 20.41 17.41
C ARG A 147 1.10 21.88 17.10
N GLU A 148 1.30 22.25 15.82
CA GLU A 148 1.27 23.63 15.35
C GLU A 148 -0.11 23.96 14.76
N ASP A 149 -0.65 23.07 13.94
CA ASP A 149 -1.97 23.15 13.32
C ASP A 149 -2.65 21.77 13.37
N TYR A 150 -3.60 21.66 14.30
CA TYR A 150 -4.38 20.44 14.51
C TYR A 150 -5.11 19.96 13.25
N VAL A 151 -5.65 20.90 12.46
CA VAL A 151 -6.42 20.58 11.24
C VAL A 151 -5.48 20.06 10.17
N LEU A 152 -4.31 20.68 10.00
CA LEU A 152 -3.29 20.20 9.06
C LEU A 152 -2.79 18.80 9.42
N GLY A 153 -2.48 18.54 10.70
CA GLY A 153 -2.07 17.21 11.17
C GLY A 153 -3.12 16.14 10.88
N THR A 154 -4.40 16.47 11.12
CA THR A 154 -5.53 15.58 10.81
C THR A 154 -5.65 15.32 9.30
N GLU A 155 -5.45 16.34 8.47
CA GLU A 155 -5.51 16.20 7.02
C GLU A 155 -4.34 15.37 6.44
N ILE A 156 -3.15 15.46 7.03
CA ILE A 156 -2.00 14.59 6.71
C ILE A 156 -2.34 13.14 7.01
N LEU A 157 -3.01 12.84 8.13
CA LEU A 157 -3.49 11.48 8.40
C LEU A 157 -4.47 11.01 7.32
N ASN A 158 -5.39 11.88 6.93
CA ASN A 158 -6.39 11.56 5.92
C ASN A 158 -5.81 11.33 4.51
N CYS A 159 -4.62 11.86 4.20
CA CYS A 159 -3.90 11.56 2.96
C CYS A 159 -3.58 10.08 2.76
N ARG A 160 -3.52 9.27 3.84
CA ARG A 160 -3.31 7.80 3.73
C ARG A 160 -4.37 7.11 2.88
N ARG A 161 -5.56 7.70 2.71
CA ARG A 161 -6.62 7.22 1.80
C ARG A 161 -6.20 7.11 0.33
N LEU A 162 -5.14 7.82 -0.07
CA LEU A 162 -4.60 7.75 -1.43
C LEU A 162 -3.95 6.40 -1.72
N ILE A 163 -3.41 5.74 -0.70
CA ILE A 163 -2.68 4.47 -0.84
C ILE A 163 -3.70 3.35 -1.02
N LYS A 164 -3.64 2.67 -2.17
CA LYS A 164 -4.55 1.59 -2.55
C LYS A 164 -3.83 0.45 -3.25
N GLY A 165 -4.38 -0.74 -3.07
CA GLY A 165 -3.97 -1.95 -3.77
C GLY A 165 -2.60 -2.48 -3.35
N TYR A 166 -2.10 -3.42 -4.15
CA TYR A 166 -0.78 -4.03 -4.05
C TYR A 166 -0.05 -3.84 -5.40
N SER A 167 1.25 -4.12 -5.46
CA SER A 167 2.02 -4.09 -6.70
C SER A 167 2.08 -2.71 -7.39
N ASP A 168 2.03 -2.66 -8.72
CA ASP A 168 1.99 -1.46 -9.57
C ASP A 168 0.97 -0.41 -9.13
N THR A 169 -0.16 -0.85 -8.59
CA THR A 169 -1.21 0.06 -8.09
C THR A 169 -0.74 0.74 -6.81
N HIS A 170 -0.09 -0.01 -5.92
CA HIS A 170 0.48 0.52 -4.69
C HIS A 170 1.62 1.50 -4.99
N ALA A 171 2.55 1.18 -5.90
CA ALA A 171 3.65 2.07 -6.26
C ALA A 171 3.15 3.41 -6.84
N ARG A 172 2.16 3.37 -7.74
CA ARG A 172 1.52 4.58 -8.28
C ARG A 172 0.79 5.38 -7.20
N ALA A 173 0.10 4.69 -6.30
CA ALA A 173 -0.62 5.33 -5.20
C ALA A 173 0.33 5.97 -4.17
N GLN A 174 1.45 5.32 -3.86
CA GLN A 174 2.52 5.85 -3.01
C GLN A 174 3.14 7.10 -3.63
N SER A 175 3.44 7.09 -4.93
CA SER A 175 3.95 8.27 -5.62
C SER A 175 2.97 9.45 -5.56
N LYS A 176 1.65 9.22 -5.73
CA LYS A 176 0.64 10.28 -5.57
C LYS A 176 0.61 10.82 -4.14
N PHE A 177 0.70 9.94 -3.15
CA PHE A 177 0.74 10.32 -1.74
C PHE A 177 1.97 11.20 -1.44
N ASP A 178 3.16 10.79 -1.86
CA ASP A 178 4.40 11.54 -1.65
C ASP A 178 4.35 12.92 -2.34
N ARG A 179 3.78 13.00 -3.55
CA ARG A 179 3.55 14.26 -4.28
C ARG A 179 2.56 15.20 -3.58
N VAL A 180 1.54 14.68 -2.91
CA VAL A 180 0.63 15.52 -2.12
C VAL A 180 1.35 16.07 -0.88
N LEU A 181 2.13 15.23 -0.19
CA LEU A 181 2.86 15.66 1.00
C LEU A 181 4.06 16.56 0.70
N SER A 182 4.63 16.51 -0.51
CA SER A 182 5.69 17.47 -0.90
C SER A 182 5.21 18.91 -0.92
N ALA A 183 3.90 19.17 -0.99
CA ALA A 183 3.34 20.52 -0.88
C ALA A 183 3.44 21.11 0.54
N LEU A 184 3.66 20.29 1.57
CA LEU A 184 3.76 20.77 2.96
C LEU A 184 4.89 21.79 3.14
N THR A 185 6.00 21.64 2.42
CA THR A 185 7.12 22.60 2.48
C THR A 185 6.73 23.95 1.90
N MET A 186 5.91 23.97 0.85
CA MET A 186 5.41 25.18 0.18
C MET A 186 4.30 25.86 0.97
N LEU A 187 3.58 25.09 1.79
CA LEU A 187 2.46 25.57 2.59
C LEU A 187 2.86 26.00 4.00
N LYS A 188 4.15 25.93 4.34
CA LYS A 188 4.65 26.21 5.69
C LYS A 188 4.33 27.64 6.10
N GLY A 189 3.68 27.81 7.26
CA GLY A 189 3.35 29.11 7.83
C GLY A 189 2.13 29.80 7.21
N ARG A 190 1.38 29.12 6.33
CA ARG A 190 0.11 29.62 5.79
C ARG A 190 -1.07 29.13 6.64
N ASP A 191 -2.02 30.02 6.89
CA ASP A 191 -3.26 29.67 7.62
C ASP A 191 -4.20 28.76 6.82
N ASP A 192 -4.07 28.72 5.48
CA ASP A 192 -4.88 27.91 4.57
C ASP A 192 -4.23 26.55 4.19
N ALA A 193 -3.14 26.17 4.86
CA ALA A 193 -2.36 24.97 4.52
C ALA A 193 -3.19 23.68 4.55
N ALA A 194 -4.02 23.50 5.58
CA ALA A 194 -4.87 22.32 5.72
C ALA A 194 -5.88 22.19 4.57
N ASP A 195 -6.45 23.32 4.13
CA ASP A 195 -7.40 23.35 3.01
C ASP A 195 -6.73 23.04 1.68
N TRP A 196 -5.50 23.49 1.46
CA TRP A 196 -4.73 23.12 0.28
C TRP A 196 -4.39 21.63 0.25
N ILE A 197 -3.95 21.05 1.36
CA ILE A 197 -3.70 19.60 1.46
C ILE A 197 -4.98 18.80 1.20
N ARG A 198 -6.12 19.24 1.75
CA ARG A 198 -7.43 18.65 1.47
C ARG A 198 -7.77 18.65 -0.02
N ARG A 199 -7.60 19.80 -0.69
CA ARG A 199 -7.85 19.96 -2.13
C ARG A 199 -6.92 19.09 -2.97
N LEU A 200 -5.62 19.05 -2.64
CA LEU A 200 -4.63 18.21 -3.32
C LEU A 200 -4.96 16.72 -3.18
N ARG A 201 -5.37 16.28 -1.98
CA ARG A 201 -5.83 14.91 -1.75
C ARG A 201 -7.07 14.59 -2.58
N GLU A 202 -8.06 15.47 -2.61
CA GLU A 202 -9.29 15.26 -3.39
C GLU A 202 -9.01 15.22 -4.90
N ALA A 203 -8.13 16.08 -5.40
CA ALA A 203 -7.65 16.04 -6.78
C ALA A 203 -6.96 14.70 -7.07
N ALA A 204 -6.01 14.29 -6.24
CA ALA A 204 -5.29 13.02 -6.40
C ALA A 204 -6.21 11.78 -6.34
N LEU A 205 -7.31 11.82 -5.58
CA LEU A 205 -8.30 10.74 -5.52
C LEU A 205 -9.14 10.62 -6.80
N LYS A 206 -9.44 11.74 -7.47
CA LYS A 206 -10.22 11.79 -8.72
C LYS A 206 -9.35 11.58 -9.96
N ASP A 207 -8.04 11.71 -9.81
CA ASP A 207 -7.11 11.73 -10.91
C ASP A 207 -6.58 10.35 -11.26
N GLU A 208 -7.07 9.78 -12.38
CA GLU A 208 -6.54 8.52 -12.90
C GLU A 208 -5.17 8.69 -13.57
N LYS A 209 -4.93 9.82 -14.26
CA LYS A 209 -3.77 10.04 -15.14
C LYS A 209 -2.61 10.82 -14.50
N GLY A 210 -2.88 11.64 -13.48
CA GLY A 210 -1.89 12.46 -12.77
C GLY A 210 -1.92 13.96 -13.11
N ASP A 211 -2.64 14.33 -14.17
CA ASP A 211 -2.65 15.70 -14.72
C ASP A 211 -3.35 16.72 -13.79
N MET A 212 -4.41 16.29 -13.08
CA MET A 212 -5.14 17.18 -12.17
C MET A 212 -4.33 17.49 -10.91
N LEU A 213 -3.58 16.51 -10.39
CA LEU A 213 -2.66 16.71 -9.28
C LEU A 213 -1.51 17.63 -9.68
N ASP A 214 -0.94 17.47 -10.87
CA ASP A 214 0.12 18.35 -11.40
C ASP A 214 -0.37 19.79 -11.52
N GLY A 215 -1.57 20.00 -12.06
CA GLY A 215 -2.18 21.33 -12.15
C GLY A 215 -2.36 21.97 -10.78
N ALA A 216 -2.92 21.24 -9.82
CA ALA A 216 -3.16 21.75 -8.47
C ALA A 216 -1.85 22.08 -7.72
N LEU A 217 -0.81 21.25 -7.86
CA LEU A 217 0.52 21.54 -7.28
C LEU A 217 1.15 22.80 -7.90
N LYS A 218 1.01 23.00 -9.21
CA LYS A 218 1.47 24.24 -9.87
C LYS A 218 0.71 25.46 -9.34
N THR A 219 -0.59 25.36 -9.11
CA THR A 219 -1.38 26.46 -8.52
C THR A 219 -0.86 26.82 -7.13
N VAL A 220 -0.55 25.84 -6.28
CA VAL A 220 0.07 26.08 -4.98
C VAL A 220 1.44 26.74 -5.13
N ALA A 221 2.25 26.31 -6.11
CA ALA A 221 3.57 26.91 -6.40
C ALA A 221 3.50 28.36 -6.86
N THR A 222 2.45 28.75 -7.58
CA THR A 222 2.27 30.12 -8.06
C THR A 222 1.64 31.06 -7.03
N LEU A 223 1.02 30.50 -5.98
CA LEU A 223 0.33 31.26 -4.93
C LEU A 223 1.13 31.35 -3.62
N GLY A 224 2.27 30.64 -3.52
CA GLY A 224 3.22 30.73 -2.40
C GLY A 224 4.35 31.68 -2.74
#